data_AF-A0A4Y8CLM1-F1
#
_entry.id   AF-A0A4Y8CLM1-F1
#
_cell.length_a   1.000
_cell.length_b   1.000
_cell.length_c   1.000
_cell.angle_alpha   90.00
_cell.angle_beta   90.00
_cell.angle_gamma   90.00
#
_symmetry.space_group_name_H-M   'P 1'
#
loop_
_entity.id
_entity.type
_entity.pdbx_description
1 polymer ?
#
loop_
_entity_poly.entity_id
_entity_poly.type
_entity_poly.pdbx_seq_one_letter_code
_entity_poly.pdbx_strand_id
1 'polypeptide(L)' 'MQNVIENFKQLCKIPHCSYETEQMKEFLSSYAKDKGFKVNIDKAGNIHAIKGKPKICLQSHYDMVCMGDAPNL' A
#
# COMPACT_ATOMS: atom_id res chain seq x y z
N MET A 1 -15.30 -14.05 0.59
CA MET A 1 -15.08 -12.67 1.06
C MET A 1 -13.84 -12.71 1.95
N GLN A 2 -12.71 -12.15 1.53
CA GLN A 2 -11.51 -12.13 2.38
C GLN A 2 -11.81 -11.25 3.60
N ASN A 3 -11.47 -11.72 4.80
CA ASN A 3 -11.60 -10.90 6.00
C ASN A 3 -10.60 -9.73 5.92
N VAL A 4 -11.08 -8.49 6.07
CA VAL A 4 -10.25 -7.27 6.03
C VAL A 4 -9.10 -7.34 7.05
N ILE A 5 -9.35 -7.95 8.21
CA ILE A 5 -8.32 -8.16 9.24
C ILE A 5 -7.19 -9.07 8.75
N GLU A 6 -7.51 -10.08 7.93
CA GLU A 6 -6.48 -10.95 7.37
C GLU A 6 -5.64 -10.22 6.31
N ASN A 7 -6.25 -9.37 5.48
CA ASN A 7 -5.50 -8.49 4.58
C ASN A 7 -4.57 -7.55 5.36
N PHE A 8 -5.09 -6.94 6.43
CA PHE A 8 -4.30 -6.07 7.30
C PHE A 8 -3.10 -6.81 7.90
N LYS A 9 -3.30 -8.02 8.45
CA LYS A 9 -2.21 -8.86 8.96
C LYS A 9 -1.15 -9.20 7.90
N GLN A 10 -1.54 -9.40 6.64
CA GLN A 10 -0.55 -9.61 5.57
C GLN A 10 0.24 -8.33 5.27
N LEU A 11 -0.41 -7.17 5.25
CA LEU A 11 0.27 -5.88 5.06
C LEU A 11 1.27 -5.60 6.20
N CYS A 12 0.93 -5.92 7.45
CA CYS A 12 1.83 -5.77 8.59
C CYS A 12 3.12 -6.59 8.51
N LYS A 13 3.18 -7.64 7.68
CA LYS A 13 4.39 -8.45 7.48
C LYS A 13 5.40 -7.80 6.54
N ILE A 14 4.98 -6.82 5.75
CA ILE A 14 5.85 -6.08 4.85
C ILE A 14 6.41 -4.90 5.64
N PRO A 15 7.72 -4.73 5.81
CA PRO A 15 8.28 -3.53 6.44
C PRO A 15 7.93 -2.28 5.62
N HIS A 16 7.44 -1.23 6.29
CA HIS A 16 7.05 0.03 5.65
C HIS A 16 7.18 1.22 6.60
N CYS A 17 8.33 1.35 7.26
CA CYS A 17 8.62 2.55 8.04
C CYS A 17 8.58 3.80 7.16
N SER A 18 8.26 4.96 7.72
CA SER A 18 8.39 6.22 7.00
C SER A 18 9.78 6.33 6.36
N TYR A 19 9.83 6.75 5.09
CA TYR A 19 11.00 6.77 4.21
C TYR A 19 11.51 5.40 3.69
N GLU A 20 11.08 4.28 4.25
CA GLU A 20 11.46 2.91 3.83
C GLU A 20 10.24 2.13 3.33
N THR A 21 9.56 2.68 2.32
CA THR A 21 8.24 2.18 1.90
C THR A 21 8.23 1.44 0.57
N GLU A 22 9.40 1.16 0.00
CA GLU A 22 9.56 0.62 -1.36
C GLU A 22 8.86 -0.73 -1.54
N GLN A 23 9.05 -1.68 -0.62
CA GLN A 23 8.44 -3.01 -0.69
C GLN A 23 6.91 -2.94 -0.64
N MET A 24 6.37 -2.09 0.24
CA MET A 24 4.93 -1.89 0.33
C MET A 24 4.38 -1.23 -0.94
N LYS A 25 5.11 -0.25 -1.50
CA LYS A 25 4.74 0.40 -2.75
C LYS A 25 4.69 -0.60 -3.91
N GLU A 26 5.69 -1.47 -4.03
CA GLU A 26 5.75 -2.51 -5.05
C GLU A 26 4.60 -3.52 -4.90
N PHE A 27 4.33 -3.97 -3.67
CA PHE A 27 3.23 -4.88 -3.37
C PHE A 27 1.87 -4.28 -3.74
N LEU A 28 1.56 -3.08 -3.25
CA LEU A 28 0.27 -2.42 -3.48
C LEU A 28 0.05 -2.09 -4.96
N SER A 29 1.09 -1.61 -5.65
CA SER A 29 0.98 -1.26 -7.07
C SER A 29 0.81 -2.50 -7.95
N SER A 30 1.49 -3.61 -7.64
CA SER A 30 1.31 -4.88 -8.34
C SER A 30 -0.07 -5.47 -8.08
N TYR A 31 -0.50 -5.51 -6.82
CA TYR A 31 -1.83 -5.97 -6.45
C TYR A 31 -2.94 -5.17 -7.15
N ALA A 32 -2.81 -3.83 -7.21
CA ALA A 32 -3.78 -2.99 -7.90
C ALA A 32 -3.83 -3.28 -9.41
N LYS A 33 -2.67 -3.47 -10.06
CA LYS A 33 -2.60 -3.87 -11.49
C LYS A 33 -3.28 -5.22 -11.72
N ASP A 34 -3.03 -6.21 -10.87
CA ASP A 34 -3.65 -7.55 -10.95
C ASP A 34 -5.17 -7.51 -10.80
N LYS A 35 -5.69 -6.52 -10.06
CA LYS A 35 -7.14 -6.26 -9.94
C LYS A 35 -7.73 -5.40 -11.07
N GLY A 36 -6.93 -5.11 -12.09
CA GLY A 36 -7.34 -4.37 -13.29
C GLY A 36 -7.42 -2.86 -13.10
N PHE A 37 -6.71 -2.29 -12.12
CA PHE A 37 -6.61 -0.84 -11.96
C PHE A 37 -5.53 -0.28 -12.89
N LYS A 38 -5.74 0.94 -13.38
CA LYS A 38 -4.67 1.75 -13.97
C LYS A 38 -3.86 2.35 -12.81
N VAL A 39 -2.57 2.06 -12.77
CA VAL A 39 -1.69 2.49 -11.68
C VAL A 39 -0.63 3.45 -12.21
N ASN A 40 -0.52 4.62 -11.58
CA ASN A 40 0.57 5.56 -11.77
C ASN A 40 1.27 5.81 -10.43
N ILE A 41 2.58 6.00 -10.46
CA ILE A 41 3.40 6.27 -9.27
C ILE A 41 4.10 7.61 -9.50
N ASP A 42 3.94 8.55 -8.57
CA ASP A 42 4.60 9.84 -8.67
C ASP A 42 6.06 9.80 -8.19
N LYS A 43 6.76 10.94 -8.26
CA LYS A 43 8.17 11.05 -7.83
C LYS A 43 8.37 10.85 -6.32
N ALA A 44 7.32 11.03 -5.51
CA ALA A 44 7.35 10.82 -4.07
C ALA A 44 6.99 9.37 -3.68
N GLY A 45 6.64 8.52 -4.66
CA GLY A 45 6.26 7.13 -4.43
C GLY A 45 4.76 6.93 -4.17
N ASN A 46 3.93 7.99 -4.22
CA ASN A 46 2.50 7.85 -4.00
C ASN A 46 1.87 7.04 -5.13
N ILE A 47 0.96 6.13 -4.77
CA ILE A 47 0.25 5.27 -5.72
C ILE A 47 -1.10 5.89 -6.05
N HIS A 48 -1.31 6.19 -7.33
CA HIS A 48 -2.61 6.56 -7.87
C HIS A 48 -3.20 5.39 -8.66
N ALA A 49 -4.16 4.69 -8.05
CA ALA A 49 -4.86 3.54 -8.64
C ALA A 49 -6.30 3.92 -9.05
N ILE A 50 -6.61 3.81 -10.34
CA ILE A 50 -7.90 4.23 -10.92
C ILE A 50 -8.62 3.02 -11.51
N LYS A 51 -9.90 2.84 -11.15
CA LYS A 51 -10.78 1.81 -11.72
C LYS A 51 -11.97 2.44 -12.43
N GLY A 52 -12.12 2.13 -13.72
CA GLY A 52 -13.22 2.66 -14.54
C GLY A 52 -13.20 4.18 -14.63
N LYS A 53 -14.36 4.81 -14.38
CA LYS A 53 -14.55 6.27 -14.32
C LYS A 53 -15.03 6.67 -12.92
N PRO A 54 -14.12 6.77 -11.93
CA PRO A 54 -14.52 6.97 -10.54
C PRO A 54 -15.10 8.37 -10.32
N LYS A 55 -16.02 8.48 -9.35
CA LYS A 55 -16.55 9.76 -8.83
C LYS A 55 -16.03 10.06 -7.42
N ILE A 56 -15.33 9.11 -6.81
CA ILE A 56 -14.85 9.14 -5.42
C ILE A 56 -13.36 8.80 -5.45
N CYS A 57 -12.59 9.51 -4.62
CA CYS A 57 -11.20 9.19 -4.33
C CYS A 57 -11.09 8.75 -2.86
N LEU A 58 -10.48 7.60 -2.62
CA LEU A 58 -10.11 7.15 -1.29
C LEU A 58 -8.62 7.41 -1.11
N GLN A 59 -8.24 8.05 -0.01
CA GLN A 59 -6.85 8.38 0.28
C GLN A 59 -6.45 7.84 1.64
N SER A 60 -5.27 7.23 1.69
CA SER A 60 -4.59 6.78 2.88
C SER A 60 -3.09 6.95 2.69
N HIS A 61 -2.33 6.88 3.78
CA HIS A 61 -0.89 6.68 3.74
C HIS A 61 -0.60 5.19 4.03
N TYR A 62 0.53 4.70 3.56
CA TYR A 62 0.94 3.29 3.69
C TYR A 62 2.27 3.14 4.41
N ASP A 63 2.81 4.23 4.96
CA ASP A 63 3.94 4.22 5.87
C ASP A 63 3.49 4.13 7.33
N MET A 64 4.38 3.62 8.17
CA MET A 64 4.19 3.52 9.61
C MET A 64 5.32 4.20 10.37
N VAL A 65 4.99 4.67 11.57
CA VAL A 65 6.00 5.08 12.56
C VAL A 65 6.58 3.82 13.19
N CYS A 66 7.87 3.60 12.97
CA CYS A 66 8.59 2.49 13.59
C CYS A 66 9.14 2.93 14.95
N MET A 67 8.75 2.20 15.99
CA MET A 67 9.09 2.47 17.40
C MET A 67 9.68 1.22 18.04
N GLY A 68 10.71 1.40 18.88
CA GLY A 68 11.39 0.28 19.53
C GLY A 68 12.13 -0.59 18.52
N ASP A 69 11.92 -1.91 18.59
CA ASP A 69 12.59 -2.88 17.70
C ASP A 69 11.97 -2.94 16.29
N ALA A 70 10.83 -2.29 16.04
CA ALA A 70 10.23 -2.28 14.71
C ALA A 70 11.17 -1.64 13.65
N PRO A 71 11.24 -2.21 12.42
CA PRO A 71 10.46 -3.34 11.91
C PRO A 71 11.10 -4.72 12.19
N ASN A 72 12.21 -4.77 12.93
CA ASN A 72 12.94 -5.99 13.28
C ASN A 72 12.28 -6.66 14.51
N LEU A 73 11.14 -7.33 14.30
CA LEU A 73 10.52 -8.21 15.30
C LEU A 73 11.23 -9.56 15.42
#